data_AF-A0A534TW48-F1
#
_entry.id   AF-A0A534TW48-F1
#
_cell.length_a   1.000
_cell.length_b   1.000
_cell.length_c   1.000
_cell.angle_alpha   90.00
_cell.angle_beta   90.00
_cell.angle_gamma   90.00
#
_symmetry.space_group_name_H-M   'P 1'
#
loop_
_entity.id
_entity.type
_entity.pdbx_description
1 polymer ?
#
loop_
_entity_poly.entity_id
_entity_poly.type
_entity_poly.pdbx_seq_one_letter_code
_entity_poly.pdbx_strand_id
1 'polypeptide(L)' 'INGMIMSSKALLDKNPKPTDSQIKEALAGNLCRCGTHIRILRAVKRAAGQLV' A
#
# COMPACT_ATOMS: atom_id res chain seq x y z
N ILE A 1 -8.43 4.50 -7.82
CA ILE A 1 -8.05 3.23 -7.15
C ILE A 1 -7.00 2.44 -7.93
N ASN A 2 -7.05 2.40 -9.26
CA ASN A 2 -6.12 1.62 -10.10
C ASN A 2 -4.63 1.87 -9.76
N GLY A 3 -4.21 3.13 -9.62
CA GLY A 3 -2.83 3.47 -9.23
C GLY A 3 -2.41 2.88 -7.88
N MET A 4 -3.29 2.92 -6.87
CA MET A 4 -3.02 2.33 -5.56
C MET A 4 -2.79 0.83 -5.63
N ILE A 5 -3.59 0.10 -6.42
CA ILE A 5 -3.46 -1.35 -6.58
C ILE A 5 -2.15 -1.69 -7.30
N MET A 6 -1.86 -1.01 -8.41
CA MET A 6 -0.66 -1.27 -9.21
C MET A 6 0.63 -0.96 -8.44
N SER A 7 0.69 0.17 -7.75
CA SER A 7 1.84 0.52 -6.90
C SER A 7 2.01 -0.45 -5.74
N SER A 8 0.90 -0.89 -5.11
CA SER A 8 0.94 -1.88 -4.03
C SER A 8 1.44 -3.24 -4.52
N LYS A 9 0.95 -3.71 -5.68
CA LYS A 9 1.43 -4.94 -6.30
C LYS A 9 2.92 -4.86 -6.61
N ALA A 10 3.35 -3.78 -7.27
CA ALA A 10 4.74 -3.58 -7.63
C ALA A 10 5.67 -3.55 -6.40
N LEU A 11 5.21 -2.96 -5.29
CA LEU A 11 5.92 -3.01 -4.02
C LEU A 11 6.03 -4.44 -3.49
N LEU A 12 4.92 -5.17 -3.42
CA LEU A 12 4.87 -6.52 -2.85
C LEU A 12 5.62 -7.56 -3.69
N ASP A 13 5.64 -7.41 -5.01
CA ASP A 13 6.43 -8.26 -5.91
C ASP A 13 7.94 -8.09 -5.66
N LYS A 14 8.39 -6.88 -5.28
CA LYS A 14 9.80 -6.58 -4.96
C LYS A 14 10.17 -6.85 -3.51
N ASN A 15 9.26 -6.55 -2.59
CA ASN A 15 9.44 -6.69 -1.16
C ASN A 15 8.16 -7.26 -0.55
N PRO A 16 8.08 -8.59 -0.34
CA PRO A 16 6.89 -9.26 0.19
C PRO A 16 6.52 -8.87 1.63
N LYS A 17 7.47 -8.29 2.40
CA LYS A 17 7.25 -7.86 3.79
C LYS A 17 7.71 -6.39 3.99
N PRO A 18 7.06 -5.42 3.34
CA PRO A 18 7.46 -4.03 3.42
C PRO A 18 7.07 -3.41 4.77
N THR A 19 7.84 -2.45 5.26
CA THR A 19 7.47 -1.69 6.47
C THR A 19 6.39 -0.65 6.15
N ASP A 20 5.73 -0.14 7.18
CA ASP A 20 4.77 0.96 7.07
C ASP A 20 5.29 2.15 6.28
N SER A 21 6.55 2.52 6.50
CA SER A 21 7.18 3.65 5.80
C SER A 21 7.33 3.36 4.32
N GLN A 22 7.77 2.15 3.96
CA GLN A 22 7.92 1.72 2.57
C GLN A 22 6.57 1.67 1.83
N ILE A 23 5.51 1.23 2.50
CA ILE A 23 4.16 1.24 1.93
C ILE A 23 3.70 2.68 1.67
N LYS A 24 3.90 3.59 2.62
CA LYS A 24 3.54 5.02 2.46
C LYS A 24 4.31 5.67 1.32
N GLU A 25 5.61 5.41 1.23
CA GLU A 25 6.48 5.96 0.19
C GLU A 25 6.08 5.45 -1.20
N ALA A 26 5.81 4.15 -1.34
CA ALA A 26 5.32 3.56 -2.59
C ALA A 26 3.96 4.12 -3.04
N LEU A 27 3.14 4.61 -2.10
CA LEU A 27 1.82 5.18 -2.37
C LEU A 27 1.81 6.72 -2.38
N ALA A 28 2.94 7.39 -2.12
CA ALA A 28 2.99 8.85 -2.01
C ALA A 28 2.55 9.58 -3.29
N GLY A 29 2.81 8.99 -4.47
CA GLY A 29 2.36 9.50 -5.76
C GLY A 29 0.86 9.25 -6.06
N ASN A 30 0.18 8.44 -5.25
CA ASN A 30 -1.23 8.10 -5.44
C ASN A 30 -2.13 8.92 -4.50
N LEU A 31 -2.53 10.11 -4.96
CA LEU A 31 -3.38 11.01 -4.20
C LEU A 31 -4.81 10.45 -4.03
N CYS A 32 -5.36 10.53 -2.80
CA CYS A 32 -6.77 10.22 -2.51
C CYS A 32 -7.45 11.45 -1.92
N ARG A 33 -8.53 11.90 -2.58
CA ARG A 33 -9.42 12.96 -2.06
C ARG A 33 -10.55 12.44 -1.16
N CYS A 34 -10.73 11.13 -1.20
CA CYS A 34 -11.73 10.34 -0.49
C CYS A 34 -11.50 10.18 1.03
N GLY A 35 -10.29 10.48 1.53
CA GLY A 35 -9.92 10.22 2.93
C GLY A 35 -9.71 8.73 3.28
N THR A 36 -9.78 7.81 2.32
CA THR A 36 -9.68 6.36 2.56
C THR A 36 -8.25 5.80 2.50
N HIS A 37 -7.24 6.65 2.42
CA HIS A 37 -5.83 6.25 2.29
C HIS A 37 -5.41 5.26 3.40
N ILE A 38 -5.85 5.48 4.64
CA ILE A 38 -5.55 4.59 5.78
C ILE A 38 -6.12 3.17 5.59
N ARG A 39 -7.29 3.04 4.94
CA ARG A 39 -7.87 1.71 4.64
C ARG A 39 -7.03 0.98 3.60
N ILE A 40 -6.43 1.71 2.67
CA ILE A 40 -5.54 1.16 1.64
C ILE A 40 -4.24 0.68 2.27
N LEU A 41 -3.61 1.47 3.16
CA LEU A 41 -2.44 1.03 3.92
C LEU A 41 -2.70 -0.29 4.67
N ARG A 42 -3.84 -0.39 5.35
CA ARG A 42 -4.25 -1.64 6.03
C ARG A 42 -4.44 -2.81 5.06
N ALA A 43 -5.00 -2.56 3.87
CA ALA A 43 -5.16 -3.60 2.86
C ALA A 43 -3.81 -4.13 2.35
N VAL A 44 -2.83 -3.24 2.13
CA VAL A 44 -1.47 -3.65 1.70
C VAL A 44 -0.79 -4.48 2.78
N LYS A 45 -0.86 -4.05 4.05
CA LYS A 45 -0.31 -4.84 5.17
C LYS A 45 -0.91 -6.24 5.24
N ARG A 46 -2.24 -6.33 5.11
CA ARG A 46 -2.94 -7.63 5.07
C ARG A 46 -2.46 -8.49 3.90
N ALA A 47 -2.28 -7.91 2.72
CA ALA A 47 -1.74 -8.61 1.56
C ALA A 47 -0.28 -9.06 1.76
N ALA A 48 0.52 -8.31 2.52
CA ALA A 48 1.87 -8.67 2.93
C ALA A 48 1.94 -9.75 4.03
N GLY A 49 0.80 -10.31 4.47
CA GLY A 49 0.73 -11.25 5.59
C GLY A 49 1.03 -10.60 6.95
N GLN A 50 1.03 -9.27 7.02
CA GLN A 50 1.15 -8.52 8.26
C GLN A 50 -0.26 -8.34 8.83
N LEU A 51 -0.72 -9.35 9.57
CA LEU A 51 -2.00 -9.31 10.28
C LEU A 51 -2.01 -8.12 11.26
N VAL A 52 -2.91 -7.17 10.99
CA VAL A 52 -3.41 -6.14 11.93
C VAL A 52 -4.84 -6.48 12.26
#